data_AF-A0A015XBL6-F1
#
_entry.id   AF-A0A015XBL6-F1
#
_cell.length_a   1.000
_cell.length_b   1.000
_cell.length_c   1.000
_cell.angle_alpha   90.00
_cell.angle_beta   90.00
_cell.angle_gamma   90.00
#
_symmetry.space_group_name_H-M   'P 1'
#
loop_
_entity.id
_entity.type
_entity.pdbx_description
1 polymer ?
#
loop_
_entity_poly.entity_id
_entity_poly.type
_entity_poly.pdbx_seq_one_letter_code
_entity_poly.pdbx_strand_id
1 'polypeptide(L)'
;MTSKEQKRPANIFEDALDYLWNGLGLEEKGWKRLKKGDFKKKMKNGLTYQIWFNRSHYNYIDYEIGHGNVEVGFTCIIKQGDDYLYSFKIEPTIGGSFFRMLTEDLRLDTGLLDTFLPLIKAHYLDFIDCFEADPTEALQSVCTPFTQPEDYSWRIYVREQMVERYGTAEQLDEYRRQVELCGTPECKAKNRTGLLLFYQSHADDVDHAWASSRTREELNQVVEPFVQAKRQTGQWTQEDEASYQLYQQETDPKKRTFRAWYLIVNPWGQPKELAQKEQDFRLKLFANRPKEIDK
;
A
#
# COMPACT_ATOMS: atom_id res chain seq x y z
N MET A 1 28.24 -39.70 3.52
CA MET A 1 27.89 -38.33 3.11
C MET A 1 26.73 -37.89 3.97
N THR A 2 26.99 -37.07 4.99
CA THR A 2 25.94 -36.46 5.82
C THR A 2 25.13 -35.51 4.95
N SER A 3 23.83 -35.78 4.82
CA SER A 3 22.86 -34.85 4.24
C SER A 3 23.05 -33.50 4.93
N LYS A 4 23.52 -32.46 4.21
CA LYS A 4 23.46 -31.09 4.71
C LYS A 4 21.98 -30.77 4.87
N GLU A 5 21.52 -30.80 6.12
CA GLU A 5 20.19 -30.42 6.53
C GLU A 5 19.86 -29.06 5.89
N GLN A 6 18.82 -29.03 5.05
CA GLN A 6 18.44 -27.82 4.35
C GLN A 6 17.81 -26.89 5.37
N LYS A 7 18.51 -25.79 5.73
CA LYS A 7 17.98 -24.77 6.64
C LYS A 7 16.59 -24.32 6.19
N ARG A 8 15.62 -24.31 7.11
CA ARG A 8 14.22 -23.92 6.84
C ARG A 8 14.15 -22.54 6.17
N PRO A 9 13.22 -22.31 5.23
CA PRO A 9 12.99 -21.01 4.61
C PRO A 9 12.81 -19.87 5.62
N ALA A 10 12.07 -20.11 6.71
CA ALA A 10 11.78 -19.12 7.75
C ALA A 10 13.02 -18.52 8.43
N ASN A 11 14.17 -19.21 8.40
CA ASN A 11 15.44 -18.69 8.94
C ASN A 11 15.93 -17.44 8.19
N ILE A 12 15.39 -17.11 7.01
CA ILE A 12 15.65 -15.84 6.32
C ILE A 12 15.30 -14.62 7.19
N PHE A 13 14.36 -14.78 8.12
CA PHE A 13 13.98 -13.72 9.06
C PHE A 13 15.04 -13.50 10.12
N GLU A 14 15.71 -14.55 10.59
CA GLU A 14 16.84 -14.42 11.53
C GLU A 14 17.98 -13.62 10.89
N ASP A 15 18.30 -13.90 9.61
CA ASP A 15 19.31 -13.15 8.86
C ASP A 15 18.91 -11.66 8.72
N ALA A 16 17.63 -11.39 8.47
CA ALA A 16 17.09 -10.02 8.38
C ALA A 16 17.10 -9.31 9.75
N LEU A 17 16.73 -9.98 10.83
CA LEU A 17 16.74 -9.46 12.20
C LEU A 17 18.15 -9.20 12.71
N ASP A 18 19.07 -10.14 12.52
CA ASP A 18 20.49 -9.97 12.86
C ASP A 18 21.05 -8.74 12.13
N TYR A 19 20.72 -8.61 10.85
CA TYR A 19 21.12 -7.44 10.09
C TYR A 19 20.46 -6.14 10.59
N LEU A 20 19.19 -6.15 10.97
CA LEU A 20 18.52 -4.96 11.51
C LEU A 20 19.10 -4.55 12.87
N TRP A 21 19.30 -5.50 13.78
CA TRP A 21 19.67 -5.19 15.17
C TRP A 21 21.17 -5.11 15.41
N ASN A 22 21.93 -6.07 14.91
CA ASN A 22 23.39 -6.10 15.04
C ASN A 22 24.07 -5.40 13.86
N GLY A 23 23.47 -5.55 12.67
CA GLY A 23 24.00 -5.06 11.41
C GLY A 23 23.70 -3.59 11.11
N LEU A 24 22.70 -2.94 11.71
CA LEU A 24 22.50 -1.47 11.59
C LEU A 24 23.11 -0.70 12.76
N GLY A 25 23.16 -1.29 13.96
CA GLY A 25 23.68 -0.68 15.18
C GLY A 25 22.82 0.50 15.66
N LEU A 26 22.63 0.62 16.97
CA LEU A 26 21.95 1.78 17.57
C LEU A 26 22.80 3.06 17.54
N GLU A 27 24.07 2.97 17.13
CA GLU A 27 25.07 4.04 17.33
C GLU A 27 25.82 4.54 16.08
N GLU A 28 25.71 3.95 14.87
CA GLU A 28 26.48 4.44 13.70
C GLU A 28 25.76 4.34 12.33
N LYS A 29 25.37 5.50 11.77
CA LYS A 29 25.04 5.77 10.35
C LYS A 29 24.33 4.61 9.62
N GLY A 30 23.15 4.20 10.11
CA GLY A 30 22.40 3.01 9.68
C GLY A 30 22.17 2.88 8.17
N TRP A 31 22.12 4.00 7.43
CA TRP A 31 21.97 4.00 5.98
C TRP A 31 23.02 3.20 5.19
N LYS A 32 24.32 3.30 5.54
CA LYS A 32 25.36 2.61 4.77
C LYS A 32 25.14 1.11 4.77
N ARG A 33 24.62 0.62 5.89
CA ARG A 33 24.29 -0.78 6.13
C ARG A 33 23.05 -1.14 5.32
N LEU A 34 21.96 -0.35 5.30
CA LEU A 34 20.73 -0.55 4.49
C LEU A 34 20.90 -0.89 3.01
N LYS A 35 22.04 -0.58 2.41
CA LYS A 35 22.39 -1.00 1.05
C LYS A 35 22.36 -2.53 0.84
N LYS A 36 22.50 -3.33 1.91
CA LYS A 36 22.48 -4.81 1.84
C LYS A 36 21.13 -5.42 2.16
N GLY A 37 20.05 -4.63 2.20
CA GLY A 37 18.72 -5.07 2.60
C GLY A 37 18.00 -6.00 1.61
N ASP A 38 18.67 -7.02 1.07
CA ASP A 38 18.11 -8.00 0.14
C ASP A 38 18.49 -9.41 0.61
N PHE A 39 17.61 -10.02 1.39
CA PHE A 39 17.79 -11.35 1.96
C PHE A 39 17.05 -12.34 1.08
N LYS A 40 17.71 -13.44 0.71
CA LYS A 40 17.14 -14.46 -0.19
C LYS A 40 17.50 -15.87 0.27
N LYS A 41 16.53 -16.77 0.19
CA LYS A 41 16.72 -18.20 0.41
C LYS A 41 16.19 -18.98 -0.78
N LYS A 42 17.08 -19.58 -1.56
CA LYS A 42 16.72 -20.47 -2.67
C LYS A 42 16.63 -21.91 -2.19
N MET A 43 15.54 -22.58 -2.54
CA MET A 43 15.26 -23.97 -2.22
C MET A 43 15.50 -24.89 -3.41
N LYS A 44 15.65 -26.19 -3.13
CA LYS A 44 15.87 -27.22 -4.16
C LYS A 44 14.70 -27.36 -5.16
N ASN A 45 13.47 -27.07 -4.74
CA ASN A 45 12.27 -27.05 -5.58
C ASN A 45 12.19 -25.81 -6.50
N GLY A 46 13.21 -24.94 -6.49
CA GLY A 46 13.28 -23.75 -7.32
C GLY A 46 12.64 -22.50 -6.71
N LEU A 47 11.93 -22.63 -5.58
CA LEU A 47 11.37 -21.48 -4.87
C LEU A 47 12.48 -20.63 -4.27
N THR A 48 12.27 -19.32 -4.28
CA THR A 48 13.10 -18.34 -3.60
C THR A 48 12.22 -17.49 -2.70
N TYR A 49 12.50 -17.54 -1.40
CA TYR A 49 11.94 -16.65 -0.39
C TYR A 49 12.83 -15.43 -0.29
N GLN A 50 12.26 -14.24 -0.21
CA GLN A 50 12.99 -12.99 -0.22
C GLN A 50 12.36 -11.99 0.75
N ILE A 51 13.20 -11.31 1.54
CA ILE A 51 12.85 -10.12 2.32
C ILE A 51 13.70 -8.97 1.77
N TRP A 52 13.05 -7.91 1.29
CA TRP A 52 13.70 -6.83 0.54
C TRP A 52 13.29 -5.44 1.03
N PHE A 53 14.30 -4.60 1.25
CA PHE A 53 14.18 -3.17 1.53
C PHE A 53 14.40 -2.37 0.24
N ASN A 54 13.31 -1.83 -0.32
CA ASN A 54 13.32 -0.99 -1.51
C ASN A 54 13.74 0.42 -1.13
N ARG A 55 14.75 1.01 -1.75
CA ARG A 55 15.21 2.36 -1.38
C ARG A 55 14.54 3.42 -2.25
N SER A 56 14.05 4.49 -1.62
CA SER A 56 13.59 5.69 -2.33
C SER A 56 14.75 6.33 -3.11
N HIS A 57 14.45 6.83 -4.30
CA HIS A 57 15.41 7.61 -5.11
C HIS A 57 15.67 9.00 -4.52
N TYR A 58 14.79 9.48 -3.62
CA TYR A 58 14.89 10.79 -2.97
C TYR A 58 15.65 10.75 -1.64
N ASN A 59 16.29 9.63 -1.33
CA ASN A 59 17.13 9.50 -0.15
C ASN A 59 18.36 10.41 -0.25
N TYR A 60 18.60 11.20 0.80
CA TYR A 60 19.76 12.08 0.90
C TYR A 60 20.33 12.05 2.32
N ILE A 61 21.66 12.12 2.43
CA ILE A 61 22.35 12.24 3.71
C ILE A 61 23.45 13.26 3.56
N ASP A 62 23.45 14.20 4.50
CA ASP A 62 24.58 15.06 4.79
C ASP A 62 25.43 14.42 5.90
N TYR A 63 26.66 14.04 5.55
CA TYR A 63 27.57 13.38 6.47
C TYR A 63 28.29 14.33 7.42
N GLU A 64 28.32 15.63 7.11
CA GLU A 64 29.00 16.66 7.90
C GLU A 64 28.17 17.02 9.11
N ILE A 65 26.87 17.19 8.91
CA ILE A 65 25.93 17.53 10.00
C ILE A 65 25.15 16.32 10.53
N GLY A 66 25.32 15.15 9.94
CA GLY A 66 24.68 13.90 10.40
C GLY A 66 23.17 13.86 10.19
N HIS A 67 22.67 14.61 9.21
CA HIS A 67 21.25 14.77 8.93
C HIS A 67 20.86 14.17 7.57
N GLY A 68 19.63 13.70 7.42
CA GLY A 68 19.17 13.20 6.13
C GLY A 68 17.75 12.64 6.13
N ASN A 69 17.30 12.29 4.93
CA ASN A 69 16.08 11.52 4.71
C ASN A 69 16.43 10.14 4.15
N VAL A 70 15.94 9.09 4.83
CA VAL A 70 16.11 7.70 4.43
C VAL A 70 14.78 6.98 4.51
N GLU A 71 14.17 6.86 3.35
CA GLU A 71 12.93 6.17 3.12
C GLU A 71 13.18 4.83 2.42
N VAL A 72 12.60 3.78 3.00
CA VAL A 72 12.63 2.43 2.44
C VAL A 72 11.24 1.80 2.45
N GLY A 73 10.92 1.07 1.39
CA GLY A 73 9.73 0.22 1.31
C GLY A 73 10.12 -1.18 1.78
N PHE A 74 9.16 -1.90 2.35
CA PHE A 74 9.38 -3.24 2.85
C PHE A 74 8.56 -4.23 2.03
N THR A 75 9.20 -5.27 1.48
CA THR A 75 8.49 -6.28 0.67
C THR A 75 9.05 -7.67 0.90
N CYS A 76 8.17 -8.60 1.22
CA CYS A 76 8.45 -10.02 1.29
C CYS A 76 7.88 -10.72 0.06
N ILE A 77 8.67 -11.59 -0.56
CA ILE A 77 8.34 -12.20 -1.87
C ILE A 77 8.58 -13.70 -1.81
N ILE A 78 7.70 -14.46 -2.46
CA ILE A 78 7.99 -15.84 -2.89
C ILE A 78 7.99 -15.82 -4.41
N LYS A 79 9.05 -16.36 -5.01
CA LYS A 79 9.19 -16.44 -6.46
C LYS A 79 9.73 -17.79 -6.91
N GLN A 80 9.49 -18.15 -8.16
CA GLN A 80 10.06 -19.34 -8.77
C GLN A 80 10.59 -18.97 -10.16
N GLY A 81 11.92 -19.02 -10.33
CA GLY A 81 12.56 -18.39 -11.49
C GLY A 81 12.35 -16.88 -11.47
N ASP A 82 11.81 -16.34 -12.57
CA ASP A 82 11.46 -14.93 -12.72
C ASP A 82 10.01 -14.62 -12.30
N ASP A 83 9.20 -15.65 -12.01
CA ASP A 83 7.80 -15.49 -11.64
C ASP A 83 7.66 -15.11 -10.16
N TYR A 84 7.11 -13.93 -9.90
CA TYR A 84 6.65 -13.53 -8.58
C TYR A 84 5.33 -14.24 -8.30
N LEU A 85 5.30 -15.08 -7.27
CA LEU A 85 4.14 -15.91 -6.93
C LEU A 85 3.33 -15.28 -5.79
N TYR A 86 4.01 -14.81 -4.76
CA TYR A 86 3.44 -14.19 -3.58
C TYR A 86 4.20 -12.92 -3.24
N SER A 87 3.49 -11.88 -2.82
CA SER A 87 4.10 -10.67 -2.28
C SER A 87 3.32 -10.16 -1.08
N PHE A 88 3.99 -10.01 0.06
CA PHE A 88 3.49 -9.26 1.21
C PHE A 88 4.21 -7.91 1.27
N LYS A 89 3.44 -6.82 1.27
CA LYS A 89 3.95 -5.46 1.30
C LYS A 89 3.30 -4.71 2.46
N ILE A 90 4.12 -4.04 3.27
CA ILE A 90 3.62 -3.10 4.29
C ILE A 90 3.48 -1.73 3.61
N GLU A 91 2.38 -1.04 3.87
CA GLU A 91 2.04 0.24 3.23
C GLU A 91 2.07 1.40 4.24
N PRO A 92 2.63 2.57 3.88
CA PRO A 92 2.59 3.75 4.74
C PRO A 92 1.16 4.24 4.98
N THR A 93 0.86 4.60 6.23
CA THR A 93 -0.48 5.07 6.65
C THR A 93 -0.86 6.43 6.07
N ILE A 94 0.14 7.25 5.72
CA ILE A 94 -0.02 8.58 5.13
C ILE A 94 0.03 8.57 3.58
N GLY A 95 0.06 7.38 2.97
CA GLY A 95 0.26 7.23 1.53
C GLY A 95 1.72 7.30 1.10
N GLY A 96 2.02 6.77 -0.09
CA GLY A 96 3.38 6.66 -0.62
C GLY A 96 3.85 5.20 -0.75
N SER A 97 5.16 5.00 -0.98
CA SER A 97 5.75 3.66 -1.18
C SER A 97 6.88 3.33 -0.21
N PHE A 98 7.24 4.28 0.65
CA PHE A 98 8.43 4.19 1.50
C PHE A 98 8.12 4.74 2.89
N PHE A 99 8.77 4.16 3.89
CA PHE A 99 8.74 4.59 5.27
C PHE A 99 10.07 5.21 5.64
N ARG A 100 10.03 6.26 6.46
CA ARG A 100 11.23 6.80 7.08
C ARG A 100 11.73 5.84 8.16
N MET A 101 12.62 4.92 7.79
CA MET A 101 13.09 3.87 8.70
C MET A 101 14.23 4.32 9.60
N LEU A 102 14.82 5.48 9.29
CA LEU A 102 15.79 6.14 10.15
C LEU A 102 15.23 7.46 10.68
N THR A 103 15.43 7.74 11.96
CA THR A 103 15.13 9.03 12.59
C THR A 103 15.94 10.17 11.95
N GLU A 104 15.64 11.42 12.33
CA GLU A 104 16.38 12.61 11.86
C GLU A 104 17.89 12.51 12.09
N ASP A 105 18.29 11.90 13.20
CA ASP A 105 19.69 11.64 13.58
C ASP A 105 20.27 10.37 12.92
N LEU A 106 19.60 9.82 11.91
CA LEU A 106 20.01 8.63 11.16
C LEU A 106 20.14 7.34 12.01
N ARG A 107 19.40 7.28 13.13
CA ARG A 107 19.26 6.08 13.97
C ARG A 107 18.07 5.24 13.52
N LEU A 108 18.09 3.94 13.80
CA LEU A 108 17.00 3.03 13.47
C LEU A 108 15.73 3.42 14.23
N ASP A 109 14.60 3.54 13.52
CA ASP A 109 13.29 3.74 14.15
C ASP A 109 12.75 2.42 14.69
N THR A 110 13.00 2.16 15.98
CA THR A 110 12.60 0.90 16.62
C THR A 110 11.10 0.80 16.81
N GLY A 111 10.39 1.91 17.01
CA GLY A 111 8.92 1.91 17.14
C GLY A 111 8.24 1.50 15.82
N LEU A 112 8.80 1.96 14.70
CA LEU A 112 8.36 1.51 13.38
C LEU A 112 8.61 0.01 13.17
N LEU A 113 9.78 -0.50 13.58
CA LEU A 113 10.08 -1.93 13.48
C LEU A 113 9.20 -2.78 14.38
N ASP A 114 8.88 -2.33 15.59
CA ASP A 114 7.93 -3.00 16.49
C ASP A 114 6.53 -3.14 15.86
N THR A 115 6.20 -2.31 14.89
CA THR A 115 4.96 -2.41 14.11
C THR A 115 5.10 -3.41 12.95
N PHE A 116 6.24 -3.41 12.24
CA PHE A 116 6.42 -4.21 11.02
C PHE A 116 6.75 -5.67 11.30
N LEU A 117 7.61 -5.96 12.27
CA LEU A 117 8.10 -7.31 12.54
C LEU A 117 6.97 -8.30 12.88
N PRO A 118 5.96 -7.94 13.69
CA PRO A 118 4.80 -8.80 13.92
C PRO A 118 4.01 -9.11 12.64
N LEU A 119 3.83 -8.12 11.75
CA LEU A 119 3.10 -8.32 10.49
C LEU A 119 3.85 -9.26 9.54
N ILE A 120 5.18 -9.15 9.47
CA ILE A 120 6.02 -10.05 8.68
C ILE A 120 5.89 -11.48 9.19
N LYS A 121 5.94 -11.65 10.51
CA LYS A 121 5.75 -12.97 11.11
C LYS A 121 4.38 -13.55 10.73
N ALA A 122 3.31 -12.81 11.00
CA ALA A 122 1.93 -13.26 10.82
C ALA A 122 1.55 -13.54 9.35
N HIS A 123 2.04 -12.72 8.41
CA HIS A 123 1.56 -12.78 7.02
C HIS A 123 2.55 -13.42 6.07
N TYR A 124 3.85 -13.40 6.38
CA TYR A 124 4.85 -13.99 5.51
C TYR A 124 5.45 -15.27 6.08
N LEU A 125 5.93 -15.26 7.32
CA LEU A 125 6.61 -16.45 7.88
C LEU A 125 5.63 -17.57 8.20
N ASP A 126 4.51 -17.23 8.85
CA ASP A 126 3.47 -18.21 9.15
C ASP A 126 2.88 -18.77 7.84
N PHE A 127 2.71 -17.94 6.81
CA PHE A 127 2.30 -18.39 5.48
C PHE A 127 3.32 -19.36 4.86
N ILE A 128 4.62 -19.07 4.95
CA ILE A 128 5.68 -19.98 4.47
C ILE A 128 5.63 -21.31 5.19
N ASP A 129 5.49 -21.30 6.51
CA ASP A 129 5.46 -22.52 7.32
C ASP A 129 4.24 -23.38 6.96
N CYS A 130 3.05 -22.76 6.81
CA CYS A 130 1.85 -23.45 6.34
C CYS A 130 2.03 -23.96 4.89
N PHE A 131 2.57 -23.13 4.01
CA PHE A 131 2.72 -23.46 2.59
C PHE A 131 3.72 -24.60 2.34
N GLU A 132 4.82 -24.66 3.09
CA GLU A 132 5.77 -25.77 2.99
C GLU A 132 5.22 -27.07 3.60
N ALA A 133 4.27 -26.99 4.53
CA ALA A 133 3.59 -28.16 5.11
C ALA A 133 2.47 -28.68 4.21
N ASP A 134 1.58 -27.80 3.77
CA ASP A 134 0.49 -28.08 2.84
C ASP A 134 0.17 -26.82 2.00
N PRO A 135 0.62 -26.77 0.74
CA PRO A 135 0.34 -25.65 -0.15
C PRO A 135 -1.16 -25.41 -0.39
N THR A 136 -1.97 -26.48 -0.40
CA THR A 136 -3.40 -26.39 -0.65
C THR A 136 -4.12 -25.74 0.52
N GLU A 137 -3.79 -26.17 1.74
CA GLU A 137 -4.34 -25.57 2.97
C GLU A 137 -3.91 -24.11 3.10
N ALA A 138 -2.64 -23.79 2.84
CA ALA A 138 -2.14 -22.43 2.90
C ALA A 138 -2.85 -21.50 1.90
N LEU A 139 -3.04 -21.94 0.66
CA LEU A 139 -3.71 -21.16 -0.38
C LEU A 139 -5.19 -20.91 -0.10
N GLN A 140 -5.86 -21.77 0.67
CA GLN A 140 -7.25 -21.55 1.07
C GLN A 140 -7.44 -20.22 1.81
N SER A 141 -6.44 -19.81 2.61
CA SER A 141 -6.48 -18.55 3.38
C SER A 141 -6.24 -17.29 2.53
N VAL A 142 -5.71 -17.45 1.31
CA VAL A 142 -5.31 -16.36 0.42
C VAL A 142 -5.79 -16.58 -1.02
N CYS A 143 -6.93 -17.26 -1.19
CA CYS A 143 -7.53 -17.57 -2.49
C CYS A 143 -8.24 -16.34 -3.11
N THR A 144 -7.53 -15.21 -3.14
CA THR A 144 -7.94 -13.95 -3.75
C THR A 144 -6.71 -13.31 -4.41
N PRO A 145 -6.87 -12.48 -5.46
CA PRO A 145 -5.74 -11.82 -6.10
C PRO A 145 -4.96 -10.91 -5.15
N PHE A 146 -5.64 -10.36 -4.14
CA PHE A 146 -5.01 -9.64 -3.05
C PHE A 146 -5.86 -9.65 -1.77
N THR A 147 -5.21 -9.47 -0.63
CA THR A 147 -5.81 -9.32 0.69
C THR A 147 -5.27 -8.06 1.34
N GLN A 148 -6.15 -7.25 1.94
CA GLN A 148 -5.78 -6.01 2.59
C GLN A 148 -6.72 -5.71 3.77
N PRO A 149 -6.21 -5.24 4.92
CA PRO A 149 -7.03 -4.80 6.05
C PRO A 149 -7.74 -3.47 5.75
N GLU A 150 -8.76 -3.15 6.56
CA GLU A 150 -9.53 -1.90 6.45
C GLU A 150 -8.71 -0.64 6.69
N ASP A 151 -7.59 -0.76 7.41
CA ASP A 151 -6.64 0.32 7.66
C ASP A 151 -5.55 0.42 6.57
N TYR A 152 -5.62 -0.42 5.52
CA TYR A 152 -4.69 -0.42 4.39
C TYR A 152 -3.21 -0.54 4.77
N SER A 153 -2.88 -0.91 6.01
CA SER A 153 -1.51 -0.89 6.57
C SER A 153 -0.57 -1.90 5.91
N TRP A 154 -1.12 -2.90 5.22
CA TRP A 154 -0.38 -3.86 4.43
C TRP A 154 -1.24 -4.41 3.29
N ARG A 155 -0.62 -5.18 2.40
CA ARG A 155 -1.30 -5.87 1.32
C ARG A 155 -0.56 -7.16 0.96
N ILE A 156 -1.31 -8.23 0.80
CA ILE A 156 -0.85 -9.49 0.21
C ILE A 156 -1.30 -9.52 -1.25
N TYR A 157 -0.43 -9.97 -2.14
CA TYR A 157 -0.75 -10.30 -3.52
C TYR A 157 -0.39 -11.75 -3.78
N VAL A 158 -1.35 -12.49 -4.34
CA VAL A 158 -1.12 -13.84 -4.84
C VAL A 158 -1.33 -13.81 -6.34
N ARG A 159 -0.36 -14.29 -7.09
CA ARG A 159 -0.41 -14.38 -8.54
C ARG A 159 -1.05 -15.69 -8.96
N GLU A 160 -1.81 -15.66 -10.05
CA GLU A 160 -2.52 -16.84 -10.59
C GLU A 160 -1.58 -18.04 -10.73
N GLN A 161 -0.33 -17.82 -11.18
CA GLN A 161 0.69 -18.85 -11.34
C GLN A 161 1.00 -19.62 -10.05
N MET A 162 0.80 -19.00 -8.88
CA MET A 162 0.96 -19.68 -7.60
C MET A 162 -0.15 -20.70 -7.39
N VAL A 163 -1.40 -20.31 -7.67
CA VAL A 163 -2.57 -21.17 -7.54
C VAL A 163 -2.56 -22.27 -8.60
N GLU A 164 -2.15 -21.96 -9.84
CA GLU A 164 -1.99 -22.94 -10.91
C GLU A 164 -0.98 -24.05 -10.57
N ARG A 165 0.10 -23.72 -9.86
CA ARG A 165 1.18 -24.66 -9.54
C ARG A 165 0.94 -25.44 -8.26
N TYR A 166 0.29 -24.81 -7.28
CA TYR A 166 0.28 -25.30 -5.90
C TYR A 166 -1.12 -25.44 -5.30
N GLY A 167 -2.17 -24.94 -5.97
CA GLY A 167 -3.55 -25.05 -5.53
C GLY A 167 -4.33 -26.16 -6.24
N THR A 168 -5.60 -26.33 -5.86
CA THR A 168 -6.54 -27.22 -6.56
C THR A 168 -7.22 -26.54 -7.74
N ALA A 169 -7.90 -27.32 -8.57
CA ALA A 169 -8.72 -26.80 -9.67
C ALA A 169 -9.83 -25.86 -9.13
N GLU A 170 -10.48 -26.23 -8.04
CA GLU A 170 -11.52 -25.42 -7.40
C GLU A 170 -10.95 -24.10 -6.86
N GLN A 171 -9.74 -24.12 -6.31
CA GLN A 171 -9.06 -22.90 -5.86
C GLN A 171 -8.69 -22.00 -7.03
N LEU A 172 -8.28 -22.55 -8.17
CA LEU A 172 -7.98 -21.75 -9.36
C LEU A 172 -9.25 -21.12 -9.96
N ASP A 173 -10.36 -21.87 -10.01
CA ASP A 173 -11.65 -21.35 -10.48
C ASP A 173 -12.18 -20.25 -9.55
N GLU A 174 -12.07 -20.45 -8.24
CA GLU A 174 -12.41 -19.44 -7.24
C GLU A 174 -11.52 -18.19 -7.38
N TYR A 175 -10.21 -18.37 -7.53
CA TYR A 175 -9.27 -17.27 -7.75
C TYR A 175 -9.67 -16.43 -8.96
N ARG A 176 -9.95 -17.07 -10.10
CA ARG A 176 -10.39 -16.38 -11.34
C ARG A 176 -11.71 -15.64 -11.15
N ARG A 177 -12.69 -16.26 -10.48
CA ARG A 177 -13.95 -15.60 -10.10
C ARG A 177 -13.70 -14.36 -9.24
N GLN A 178 -12.77 -14.43 -8.28
CA GLN A 178 -12.39 -13.29 -7.46
C GLN A 178 -11.66 -12.21 -8.26
N VAL A 179 -10.83 -12.57 -9.24
CA VAL A 179 -10.22 -11.61 -10.18
C VAL A 179 -11.28 -10.86 -10.97
N GLU A 180 -12.27 -11.57 -11.50
CA GLU A 180 -13.40 -10.95 -12.22
C GLU A 180 -14.19 -10.00 -11.33
N LEU A 181 -14.53 -10.43 -10.11
CA LEU A 181 -15.22 -9.60 -9.12
C LEU A 181 -14.41 -8.36 -8.75
N CYS A 182 -13.11 -8.52 -8.48
CA CYS A 182 -12.20 -7.40 -8.22
C CYS A 182 -12.08 -6.45 -9.43
N GLY A 183 -12.31 -6.97 -10.63
CA GLY A 183 -12.35 -6.23 -11.88
C GLY A 183 -13.61 -5.38 -12.09
N THR A 184 -14.68 -5.65 -11.34
CA THR A 184 -15.95 -4.90 -11.45
C THR A 184 -15.78 -3.42 -11.12
N PRO A 185 -16.53 -2.52 -11.77
CA PRO A 185 -16.52 -1.10 -11.44
C PRO A 185 -16.79 -0.83 -9.96
N GLU A 186 -17.69 -1.58 -9.33
CA GLU A 186 -18.07 -1.43 -7.93
C GLU A 186 -16.93 -1.79 -6.98
N CYS A 187 -16.24 -2.91 -7.21
CA CYS A 187 -15.08 -3.28 -6.41
C CYS A 187 -13.92 -2.30 -6.62
N LYS A 188 -13.66 -1.87 -7.86
CA LYS A 188 -12.63 -0.85 -8.14
C LYS A 188 -12.93 0.47 -7.44
N ALA A 189 -14.17 0.96 -7.53
CA ALA A 189 -14.61 2.17 -6.87
C ALA A 189 -14.47 2.05 -5.34
N LYS A 190 -14.92 0.93 -4.74
CA LYS A 190 -14.77 0.69 -3.29
C LYS A 190 -13.32 0.70 -2.86
N ASN A 191 -12.45 -0.02 -3.58
CA ASN A 191 -11.03 -0.11 -3.22
C ASN A 191 -10.30 1.23 -3.39
N ARG A 192 -10.51 1.94 -4.50
CA ARG A 192 -9.86 3.23 -4.76
C ARG A 192 -10.36 4.33 -3.82
N THR A 193 -11.67 4.43 -3.65
CA THR A 193 -12.25 5.42 -2.74
C THR A 193 -11.93 5.10 -1.29
N GLY A 194 -11.93 3.81 -0.90
CA GLY A 194 -11.54 3.38 0.44
C GLY A 194 -10.09 3.73 0.79
N LEU A 195 -9.17 3.49 -0.15
CA LEU A 195 -7.76 3.87 0.02
C LEU A 195 -7.60 5.39 0.17
N LEU A 196 -8.28 6.17 -0.69
CA LEU A 196 -8.26 7.63 -0.59
C LEU A 196 -8.81 8.11 0.76
N LEU A 197 -9.94 7.56 1.19
CA LEU A 197 -10.58 7.90 2.46
C LEU A 197 -9.62 7.69 3.62
N PHE A 198 -8.92 6.56 3.62
CA PHE A 198 -7.96 6.22 4.65
C PHE A 198 -6.78 7.20 4.65
N TYR A 199 -6.16 7.48 3.50
CA TYR A 199 -5.04 8.44 3.45
C TYR A 199 -5.47 9.83 3.88
N GLN A 200 -6.63 10.30 3.41
CA GLN A 200 -7.13 11.62 3.78
C GLN A 200 -7.53 11.73 5.25
N SER A 201 -7.97 10.64 5.88
CA SER A 201 -8.29 10.67 7.31
C SER A 201 -7.05 10.77 8.20
N HIS A 202 -5.88 10.40 7.69
CA HIS A 202 -4.60 10.40 8.41
C HIS A 202 -3.62 11.48 7.94
N ALA A 203 -3.99 12.25 6.91
CA ALA A 203 -3.14 13.31 6.38
C ALA A 203 -3.19 14.55 7.29
N ASP A 204 -2.02 15.06 7.66
CA ASP A 204 -1.86 16.27 8.47
C ASP A 204 -2.23 17.55 7.70
N ASP A 205 -2.11 17.53 6.36
CA ASP A 205 -2.42 18.67 5.51
C ASP A 205 -3.93 18.88 5.29
N VAL A 206 -4.77 17.94 5.74
CA VAL A 206 -6.23 17.99 5.62
C VAL A 206 -6.85 18.79 6.78
N ASP A 207 -7.76 19.72 6.45
CA ASP A 207 -8.65 20.34 7.42
C ASP A 207 -9.85 19.42 7.73
N HIS A 208 -9.67 18.58 8.75
CA HIS A 208 -10.67 17.60 9.18
C HIS A 208 -11.94 18.25 9.72
N ALA A 209 -11.85 19.43 10.34
CA ALA A 209 -13.00 20.14 10.89
C ALA A 209 -13.85 20.73 9.75
N TRP A 210 -13.20 21.35 8.78
CA TRP A 210 -13.87 21.83 7.57
C TRP A 210 -14.53 20.67 6.82
N ALA A 211 -13.82 19.56 6.62
CA ALA A 211 -14.36 18.39 5.93
C ALA A 211 -15.58 17.78 6.63
N SER A 212 -15.59 17.76 7.96
CA SER A 212 -16.71 17.25 8.77
C SER A 212 -17.91 18.21 8.81
N SER A 213 -17.69 19.51 8.57
CA SER A 213 -18.74 20.53 8.61
C SER A 213 -19.61 20.59 7.35
N ARG A 214 -19.21 19.93 6.26
CA ARG A 214 -19.88 20.03 4.96
C ARG A 214 -21.24 19.31 4.96
N THR A 215 -22.26 19.96 4.42
CA THR A 215 -23.56 19.31 4.17
C THR A 215 -23.58 18.59 2.83
N ARG A 216 -24.54 17.67 2.63
CA ARG A 216 -24.70 16.99 1.34
C ARG A 216 -25.08 17.98 0.23
N GLU A 217 -25.89 18.97 0.56
CA GLU A 217 -26.36 20.00 -0.36
C GLU A 217 -25.21 20.87 -0.85
N GLU A 218 -24.33 21.32 0.05
CA GLU A 218 -23.12 22.06 -0.30
C GLU A 218 -22.20 21.24 -1.22
N LEU A 219 -21.98 19.96 -0.90
CA LEU A 219 -21.14 19.09 -1.71
C LEU A 219 -21.76 18.81 -3.08
N ASN A 220 -23.07 18.61 -3.18
CA ASN A 220 -23.77 18.39 -4.44
C ASN A 220 -23.62 19.59 -5.40
N GLN A 221 -23.63 20.82 -4.89
CA GLN A 221 -23.41 22.02 -5.71
C GLN A 221 -22.01 22.06 -6.35
N VAL A 222 -21.03 21.38 -5.73
CA VAL A 222 -19.67 21.23 -6.25
C VAL A 222 -19.58 20.02 -7.17
N VAL A 223 -20.07 18.86 -6.76
CA VAL A 223 -19.91 17.58 -7.47
C VAL A 223 -20.72 17.52 -8.75
N GLU A 224 -21.98 17.94 -8.72
CA GLU A 224 -22.94 17.71 -9.82
C GLU A 224 -22.48 18.33 -11.15
N PRO A 225 -21.93 19.57 -11.20
CA PRO A 225 -21.35 20.12 -12.43
C PRO A 225 -20.26 19.24 -13.07
N PHE A 226 -19.41 18.58 -12.27
CA PHE A 226 -18.36 17.70 -12.80
C PHE A 226 -18.93 16.39 -13.32
N VAL A 227 -19.91 15.82 -12.61
CA VAL A 227 -20.62 14.61 -13.05
C VAL A 227 -21.28 14.87 -14.41
N GLN A 228 -22.01 15.98 -14.53
CA GLN A 228 -22.70 16.35 -15.76
C GLN A 228 -21.72 16.62 -16.91
N ALA A 229 -20.64 17.37 -16.66
CA ALA A 229 -19.65 17.67 -17.70
C ALA A 229 -18.91 16.41 -18.19
N LYS A 230 -18.53 15.49 -17.29
CA LYS A 230 -17.96 14.18 -17.66
C LYS A 230 -18.94 13.32 -18.45
N ARG A 231 -20.23 13.31 -18.10
CA ARG A 231 -21.27 12.59 -18.85
C ARG A 231 -21.45 13.15 -20.26
N GLN A 232 -21.51 14.47 -20.41
CA GLN A 232 -21.68 15.15 -21.70
C GLN A 232 -20.48 14.94 -22.64
N THR A 233 -19.27 14.86 -22.08
CA THR A 233 -18.03 14.65 -22.84
C THR A 233 -17.71 13.18 -23.10
N GLY A 234 -18.55 12.24 -22.63
CA GLY A 234 -18.31 10.80 -22.75
C GLY A 234 -17.14 10.28 -21.88
N GLN A 235 -16.64 11.11 -20.96
CA GLN A 235 -15.56 10.74 -20.03
C GLN A 235 -16.05 10.01 -18.79
N TRP A 236 -17.36 9.96 -18.56
CA TRP A 236 -17.97 9.30 -17.41
C TRP A 236 -17.95 7.78 -17.57
N THR A 237 -17.16 7.10 -16.74
CA THR A 237 -17.00 5.65 -16.77
C THR A 237 -17.98 4.94 -15.84
N GLN A 238 -18.09 3.62 -15.96
CA GLN A 238 -18.83 2.80 -14.99
C GLN A 238 -18.20 2.87 -13.58
N GLU A 239 -16.88 3.05 -13.49
CA GLU A 239 -16.20 3.24 -12.20
C GLU A 239 -16.58 4.58 -11.57
N ASP A 240 -16.66 5.65 -12.37
CA ASP A 240 -17.14 6.96 -11.91
C ASP A 240 -18.58 6.86 -11.40
N GLU A 241 -19.45 6.13 -12.10
CA GLU A 241 -20.83 5.89 -11.67
C GLU A 241 -20.86 5.15 -10.33
N ALA A 242 -20.11 4.06 -10.18
CA ALA A 242 -20.03 3.32 -8.92
C ALA A 242 -19.49 4.19 -7.77
N SER A 243 -18.47 5.01 -8.02
CA SER A 243 -17.94 5.97 -7.05
C SER A 243 -18.96 7.05 -6.68
N TYR A 244 -19.77 7.52 -7.63
CA TYR A 244 -20.85 8.48 -7.39
C TYR A 244 -21.96 7.87 -6.53
N GLN A 245 -22.34 6.61 -6.78
CA GLN A 245 -23.30 5.89 -5.93
C GLN A 245 -22.80 5.75 -4.49
N LEU A 246 -21.51 5.45 -4.29
CA LEU A 246 -20.90 5.42 -2.96
C LEU A 246 -20.95 6.79 -2.27
N TYR A 247 -20.68 7.87 -3.01
CA TYR A 247 -20.82 9.24 -2.52
C TYR A 247 -22.26 9.57 -2.09
N GLN A 248 -23.25 9.17 -2.89
CA GLN A 248 -24.67 9.39 -2.57
C GLN A 248 -25.09 8.66 -1.30
N GLN A 249 -24.64 7.41 -1.12
CA GLN A 249 -24.98 6.56 0.03
C GLN A 249 -24.23 6.90 1.33
N GLU A 250 -23.09 7.61 1.25
CA GLU A 250 -22.24 7.90 2.41
C GLU A 250 -22.96 8.76 3.47
N THR A 251 -23.01 8.28 4.71
CA THR A 251 -23.70 8.95 5.82
C THR A 251 -22.77 9.81 6.65
N ASP A 252 -21.50 9.43 6.75
CA ASP A 252 -20.48 10.18 7.49
C ASP A 252 -20.10 11.47 6.72
N PRO A 253 -20.25 12.67 7.31
CA PRO A 253 -19.97 13.93 6.62
C PRO A 253 -18.52 14.06 6.13
N LYS A 254 -17.56 13.62 6.93
CA LYS A 254 -16.12 13.71 6.59
C LYS A 254 -15.79 12.78 5.43
N LYS A 255 -16.22 11.52 5.50
CA LYS A 255 -16.06 10.56 4.40
C LYS A 255 -16.79 11.03 3.14
N ARG A 256 -17.96 11.66 3.27
CA ARG A 256 -18.68 12.22 2.11
C ARG A 256 -17.88 13.32 1.42
N THR A 257 -17.24 14.22 2.18
CA THR A 257 -16.35 15.26 1.64
C THR A 257 -15.16 14.67 0.88
N PHE A 258 -14.54 13.63 1.42
CA PHE A 258 -13.43 12.92 0.76
C PHE A 258 -13.89 12.18 -0.52
N ARG A 259 -15.09 11.60 -0.52
CA ARG A 259 -15.68 11.02 -1.74
C ARG A 259 -16.03 12.09 -2.77
N ALA A 260 -16.52 13.26 -2.34
CA ALA A 260 -16.75 14.40 -3.22
C ALA A 260 -15.44 14.84 -3.90
N TRP A 261 -14.36 14.93 -3.12
CA TRP A 261 -13.02 15.21 -3.63
C TRP A 261 -12.60 14.23 -4.73
N TYR A 262 -12.80 12.91 -4.51
CA TYR A 262 -12.47 11.89 -5.52
C TYR A 262 -13.17 12.12 -6.86
N LEU A 263 -14.43 12.59 -6.84
CA LEU A 263 -15.22 12.77 -8.05
C LEU A 263 -14.79 13.98 -8.88
N ILE A 264 -14.25 15.02 -8.22
CA ILE A 264 -13.91 16.31 -8.84
C ILE A 264 -12.42 16.47 -9.16
N VAL A 265 -11.54 15.65 -8.57
CA VAL A 265 -10.09 15.73 -8.80
C VAL A 265 -9.75 15.47 -10.27
N ASN A 266 -8.65 16.09 -10.74
CA ASN A 266 -8.12 15.98 -12.11
C ASN A 266 -9.13 16.36 -13.21
N PRO A 267 -9.55 17.65 -13.29
CA PRO A 267 -10.51 18.14 -14.28
C PRO A 267 -9.90 18.30 -15.68
N TRP A 268 -8.98 17.43 -16.09
CA TRP A 268 -8.32 17.52 -17.39
C TRP A 268 -9.34 17.43 -18.53
N GLY A 269 -9.32 18.43 -19.41
CA GLY A 269 -10.29 18.55 -20.52
C GLY A 269 -11.66 19.08 -20.12
N GLN A 270 -11.86 19.50 -18.87
CA GLN A 270 -13.09 20.12 -18.39
C GLN A 270 -13.07 21.65 -18.57
N PRO A 271 -14.24 22.33 -18.56
CA PRO A 271 -14.31 23.79 -18.61
C PRO A 271 -13.48 24.48 -17.52
N LYS A 272 -12.89 25.64 -17.84
CA LYS A 272 -12.05 26.42 -16.90
C LYS A 272 -12.75 26.72 -15.58
N GLU A 273 -14.07 26.94 -15.61
CA GLU A 273 -14.88 27.18 -14.41
C GLU A 273 -14.86 25.98 -13.44
N LEU A 274 -14.87 24.75 -13.97
CA LEU A 274 -14.76 23.55 -13.14
C LEU A 274 -13.35 23.40 -12.57
N ALA A 275 -12.32 23.72 -13.34
CA ALA A 275 -10.95 23.74 -12.83
C ALA A 275 -10.79 24.73 -11.66
N GLN A 276 -11.42 25.91 -11.73
CA GLN A 276 -11.43 26.87 -10.62
C GLN A 276 -12.18 26.33 -9.39
N LYS A 277 -13.37 25.75 -9.59
CA LYS A 277 -14.15 25.14 -8.48
C LYS A 277 -13.38 24.03 -7.78
N GLU A 278 -12.68 23.20 -8.54
CA GLU A 278 -11.81 22.14 -8.02
C GLU A 278 -10.68 22.74 -7.18
N GLN A 279 -10.00 23.77 -7.69
CA GLN A 279 -8.92 24.46 -6.98
C GLN A 279 -9.42 25.10 -5.67
N ASP A 280 -10.56 25.78 -5.70
CA ASP A 280 -11.15 26.41 -4.50
C ASP A 280 -11.51 25.36 -3.44
N PHE A 281 -12.01 24.20 -3.88
CA PHE A 281 -12.29 23.08 -2.99
C PHE A 281 -11.00 22.49 -2.40
N ARG A 282 -9.98 22.26 -3.24
CA ARG A 282 -8.65 21.76 -2.84
C ARG A 282 -8.02 22.65 -1.77
N LEU A 283 -8.02 23.97 -1.98
CA LEU A 283 -7.40 24.93 -1.05
C LEU A 283 -8.07 24.91 0.33
N LYS A 284 -9.37 24.65 0.40
CA LYS A 284 -10.10 24.53 1.68
C LYS A 284 -9.87 23.17 2.32
N LEU A 285 -9.92 22.09 1.53
CA LEU A 285 -9.71 20.74 2.04
C LEU A 285 -8.29 20.55 2.60
N PHE A 286 -7.29 21.11 1.94
CA PHE A 286 -5.87 20.97 2.29
C PHE A 286 -5.27 22.25 2.90
N ALA A 287 -6.08 23.00 3.66
CA ALA A 287 -5.67 24.29 4.22
C ALA A 287 -4.51 24.20 5.22
N ASN A 288 -4.26 23.01 5.79
CA ASN A 288 -3.18 22.77 6.75
C ASN A 288 -1.84 22.44 6.07
N ARG A 289 -1.79 22.41 4.73
CA ARG A 289 -0.55 22.18 4.00
C ARG A 289 0.47 23.26 4.41
N PRO A 290 1.69 22.87 4.86
CA PRO A 290 2.76 23.83 5.10
C PRO A 290 2.94 24.66 3.83
N LYS A 291 2.93 25.98 3.95
CA LYS A 291 3.31 26.85 2.83
C LYS A 291 4.69 26.37 2.39
N GLU A 292 4.85 25.99 1.12
CA GLU A 292 6.17 25.73 0.57
C GLU A 292 7.02 26.94 0.94
N ILE A 293 8.11 26.69 1.67
CA ILE A 293 9.13 27.72 1.87
C ILE A 293 9.66 27.95 0.46
N ASP A 294 9.27 29.07 -0.15
CA ASP A 294 9.89 29.59 -1.36
C ASP A 294 11.41 29.50 -1.16
N LYS A 295 12.05 28.59 -1.89
CA LYS A 295 13.50 28.49 -2.00
C LYS A 295 13.92 29.13 -3.31
#